data_AF-A0A8C9F2X9-F1
#
_entry.id   AF-A0A8C9F2X9-F1
#
_cell.length_a   1.000
_cell.length_b   1.000
_cell.length_c   1.000
_cell.angle_alpha   90.00
_cell.angle_beta   90.00
_cell.angle_gamma   90.00
#
_symmetry.space_group_name_H-M   'P 1'
#
loop_
_entity.id
_entity.type
_entity.pdbx_description
1 polymer ?
#
loop_
_entity_poly.entity_id
_entity_poly.type
_entity_poly.pdbx_seq_one_letter_code
_entity_poly.pdbx_strand_id
1 'polypeptide(L)'
;MLSAYMRMKYPNVVDGALAASAPVLSVAGLGDPTQFFRDVTADFQKSIPGCVTAVRRAFQQIRDLFLSGAYDEISSKMATCNKISSKEDVYQLFGFARNAFTMIAMMDYPYKTDFMGHLPANPVKVGCEQILAHTDPIQGLAALVASFLQCKRSHLWWQPSCDCSGGRSWHGCAPSAGGEGGS
;
A
#
# COMPACT_ATOMS: atom_id res chain seq x y z
N MET A 1 -13.04 18.30 1.91
CA MET A 1 -13.16 19.11 3.15
C MET A 1 -13.23 20.59 2.83
N LEU A 2 -12.24 21.15 2.11
CA LEU A 2 -12.21 22.58 1.76
C LEU A 2 -13.49 23.08 1.08
N SER A 3 -14.07 22.33 0.12
CA SER A 3 -15.34 22.72 -0.51
C SER A 3 -16.47 22.91 0.51
N ALA A 4 -16.61 21.99 1.46
CA ALA A 4 -17.61 22.11 2.54
C ALA A 4 -17.32 23.33 3.43
N TYR A 5 -16.06 23.53 3.81
CA TYR A 5 -15.67 24.65 4.66
C TYR A 5 -15.87 26.01 3.98
N MET A 6 -15.65 26.10 2.67
CA MET A 6 -15.91 27.31 1.89
C MET A 6 -17.40 27.68 1.92
N ARG A 7 -18.30 26.71 1.71
CA ARG A 7 -19.76 26.95 1.84
C ARG A 7 -20.18 27.30 3.26
N MET A 8 -19.57 26.69 4.28
CA MET A 8 -19.88 27.00 5.68
C MET A 8 -19.42 28.40 6.11
N LYS A 9 -18.25 28.85 5.64
CA LYS A 9 -17.65 30.13 6.05
C LYS A 9 -18.03 31.30 5.16
N TYR A 10 -18.33 31.05 3.89
CA TYR A 10 -18.65 32.08 2.89
C TYR A 10 -19.94 31.75 2.13
N PRO A 11 -21.08 31.56 2.83
CA PRO A 11 -22.35 31.21 2.18
C PRO A 11 -22.91 32.34 1.29
N ASN A 12 -22.42 33.55 1.43
CA ASN A 12 -22.74 34.70 0.57
C ASN A 12 -21.94 34.71 -0.75
N VAL A 13 -20.91 33.85 -0.88
CA VAL A 13 -20.04 33.79 -2.07
C VAL A 13 -20.30 32.54 -2.90
N VAL A 14 -20.57 31.40 -2.25
CA VAL A 14 -20.82 30.12 -2.93
C VAL A 14 -22.20 29.59 -2.56
N ASP A 15 -23.03 29.25 -3.54
CA ASP A 15 -24.41 28.80 -3.32
C ASP A 15 -24.51 27.35 -2.79
N GLY A 16 -23.50 26.53 -3.06
CA GLY A 16 -23.46 25.12 -2.64
C GLY A 16 -22.05 24.53 -2.73
N ALA A 17 -21.89 23.32 -2.20
CA ALA A 17 -20.62 22.59 -2.26
C ALA A 17 -20.84 21.07 -2.34
N LEU A 18 -20.13 20.41 -3.27
CA LEU A 18 -19.97 18.97 -3.28
C LEU A 18 -18.63 18.60 -2.62
N ALA A 19 -18.69 17.83 -1.53
CA ALA A 19 -17.52 17.40 -0.78
C ALA A 19 -17.38 15.87 -0.82
N ALA A 20 -16.89 15.34 -1.94
CA ALA A 20 -16.67 13.91 -2.12
C ALA A 20 -15.57 13.38 -1.20
N SER A 21 -15.82 12.22 -0.57
CA SER A 21 -14.89 11.49 0.31
C SER A 21 -14.15 12.38 1.33
N ALA A 22 -14.88 13.32 1.96
CA ALA A 22 -14.32 14.29 2.89
C ALA A 22 -14.47 13.82 4.36
N PRO A 23 -13.40 13.37 5.04
CA PRO A 23 -13.48 12.81 6.40
C PRO A 23 -13.53 13.90 7.49
N VAL A 24 -14.49 14.82 7.42
CA VAL A 24 -14.58 16.01 8.29
C VAL A 24 -14.64 15.70 9.79
N LEU A 25 -15.21 14.55 10.18
CA LEU A 25 -15.29 14.13 11.60
C LEU A 25 -13.94 13.63 12.12
N SER A 26 -13.28 12.74 11.36
CA SER A 26 -12.02 12.14 11.77
C SER A 26 -10.92 13.19 11.93
N VAL A 27 -10.83 14.16 10.99
CA VAL A 27 -9.84 15.25 11.09
C VAL A 27 -10.13 16.23 12.23
N ALA A 28 -11.36 16.27 12.73
CA ALA A 28 -11.74 17.05 13.91
C ALA A 28 -11.42 16.33 15.22
N GLY A 29 -10.78 15.15 15.17
CA GLY A 29 -10.48 14.32 16.33
C GLY A 29 -11.71 13.59 16.90
N LEU A 30 -12.79 13.50 16.12
CA LEU A 30 -14.02 12.83 16.53
C LEU A 30 -14.09 11.41 15.94
N GLY A 31 -14.61 10.47 16.75
CA GLY A 31 -14.78 9.07 16.35
C GLY A 31 -13.73 8.13 16.93
N ASP A 32 -13.69 6.92 16.40
CA ASP A 32 -12.79 5.84 16.84
C ASP A 32 -11.46 5.89 16.05
N PRO A 33 -10.29 6.06 16.71
CA PRO A 33 -9.00 6.13 16.02
C PRO A 33 -8.62 4.83 15.30
N THR A 34 -9.26 3.71 15.63
CA THR A 34 -9.03 2.42 14.98
C THR A 34 -9.87 2.20 13.72
N GLN A 35 -10.87 3.05 13.48
CA GLN A 35 -11.85 2.88 12.40
C GLN A 35 -11.18 2.79 11.03
N PHE A 36 -10.21 3.66 10.73
CA PHE A 36 -9.59 3.70 9.41
C PHE A 36 -8.98 2.34 9.00
N PHE A 37 -8.10 1.77 9.83
CA PHE A 37 -7.46 0.50 9.51
C PHE A 37 -8.38 -0.71 9.68
N ARG A 38 -9.42 -0.59 10.53
CA ARG A 38 -10.49 -1.60 10.59
C ARG A 38 -11.24 -1.67 9.25
N ASP A 39 -11.55 -0.53 8.67
CA ASP A 39 -12.31 -0.45 7.43
C ASP A 39 -11.45 -0.88 6.22
N VAL A 40 -10.16 -0.49 6.19
CA VAL A 40 -9.20 -1.07 5.24
C VAL A 40 -9.17 -2.60 5.37
N THR A 41 -9.11 -3.14 6.59
CA THR A 41 -9.16 -4.61 6.78
C THR A 41 -10.46 -5.20 6.26
N ALA A 42 -11.59 -4.50 6.40
CA ALA A 42 -12.90 -4.95 5.93
C ALA A 42 -12.98 -5.02 4.40
N ASP A 43 -12.30 -4.13 3.67
CA ASP A 43 -12.25 -4.17 2.20
C ASP A 43 -11.57 -5.45 1.70
N PHE A 44 -10.39 -5.77 2.27
CA PHE A 44 -9.70 -7.02 1.97
C PHE A 44 -10.48 -8.27 2.44
N GLN A 45 -11.21 -8.17 3.55
CA GLN A 45 -12.05 -9.25 4.07
C GLN A 45 -13.22 -9.58 3.13
N LYS A 46 -13.82 -8.56 2.51
CA LYS A 46 -14.96 -8.70 1.57
C LYS A 46 -14.53 -9.17 0.19
N SER A 47 -13.27 -8.95 -0.19
CA SER A 47 -12.76 -9.26 -1.52
C SER A 47 -12.60 -10.76 -1.78
N ILE A 48 -11.68 -11.44 -1.07
CA ILE A 48 -11.43 -12.88 -1.23
C ILE A 48 -11.33 -13.57 0.14
N PRO A 49 -12.06 -14.67 0.37
CA PRO A 49 -11.94 -15.46 1.60
C PRO A 49 -10.50 -15.91 1.86
N GLY A 50 -10.04 -15.81 3.10
CA GLY A 50 -8.69 -16.23 3.52
C GLY A 50 -7.59 -15.19 3.29
N CYS A 51 -7.82 -14.13 2.50
CA CYS A 51 -6.84 -13.08 2.24
C CYS A 51 -6.36 -12.40 3.54
N VAL A 52 -7.28 -11.90 4.37
CA VAL A 52 -6.95 -11.27 5.66
C VAL A 52 -6.24 -12.25 6.61
N THR A 53 -6.59 -13.52 6.59
CA THR A 53 -5.91 -14.55 7.40
C THR A 53 -4.47 -14.74 6.95
N ALA A 54 -4.22 -14.78 5.64
CA ALA A 54 -2.87 -14.87 5.08
C ALA A 54 -2.04 -13.61 5.42
N VAL A 55 -2.63 -12.42 5.31
CA VAL A 55 -1.98 -11.15 5.69
C VAL A 55 -1.60 -11.17 7.18
N ARG A 56 -2.53 -11.54 8.06
CA ARG A 56 -2.26 -11.65 9.51
C ARG A 56 -1.13 -12.63 9.81
N ARG A 57 -1.13 -13.79 9.14
CA ARG A 57 -0.07 -14.80 9.29
C ARG A 57 1.30 -14.25 8.84
N ALA A 58 1.35 -13.50 7.75
CA ALA A 58 2.58 -12.88 7.27
C ALA A 58 3.17 -11.89 8.27
N PHE A 59 2.35 -10.95 8.78
CA PHE A 59 2.80 -10.00 9.80
C PHE A 59 3.20 -10.69 11.12
N GLN A 60 2.51 -11.76 11.52
CA GLN A 60 2.90 -12.57 12.67
C GLN A 60 4.27 -13.22 12.47
N GLN A 61 4.51 -13.84 11.32
CA GLN A 61 5.81 -14.47 11.03
C GLN A 61 6.96 -13.46 10.98
N ILE A 62 6.74 -12.27 10.39
CA ILE A 62 7.76 -11.22 10.41
C ILE A 62 8.07 -10.79 11.85
N ARG A 63 7.05 -10.66 12.70
CA ARG A 63 7.23 -10.34 14.12
C ARG A 63 8.01 -11.43 14.84
N ASP A 64 7.71 -12.70 14.59
CA ASP A 64 8.39 -13.82 15.25
C ASP A 64 9.86 -13.91 14.83
N LEU A 65 10.17 -13.70 13.54
CA LEU A 65 11.55 -13.58 13.03
C LEU A 65 12.29 -12.37 13.63
N PHE A 66 11.58 -11.26 13.81
CA PHE A 66 12.13 -10.07 14.46
C PHE A 66 12.50 -10.37 15.92
N LEU A 67 11.63 -11.07 16.66
CA LEU A 67 11.89 -11.46 18.04
C LEU A 67 13.05 -12.47 18.18
N SER A 68 13.29 -13.30 17.16
CA SER A 68 14.43 -14.22 17.12
C SER A 68 15.71 -13.59 16.57
N GLY A 69 15.71 -12.31 16.19
CA GLY A 69 16.86 -11.62 15.62
C GLY A 69 17.22 -12.03 14.18
N ALA A 70 16.31 -12.70 13.47
CA ALA A 70 16.52 -13.23 12.13
C ALA A 70 16.25 -12.18 11.04
N TYR A 71 16.89 -11.00 11.13
CA TYR A 71 16.66 -9.88 10.21
C TYR A 71 16.97 -10.21 8.74
N ASP A 72 18.01 -11.01 8.50
CA ASP A 72 18.44 -11.43 7.17
C ASP A 72 17.34 -12.24 6.45
N GLU A 73 16.60 -13.06 7.19
CA GLU A 73 15.48 -13.83 6.66
C GLU A 73 14.31 -12.91 6.28
N ILE A 74 14.02 -11.89 7.10
CA ILE A 74 13.00 -10.89 6.79
C ILE A 74 13.36 -10.15 5.50
N SER A 75 14.61 -9.67 5.38
CA SER A 75 15.09 -8.99 4.17
C SER A 75 14.99 -9.86 2.92
N SER A 76 15.42 -11.12 3.03
CA SER A 76 15.40 -12.06 1.92
C SER A 76 13.97 -12.34 1.46
N LYS A 77 13.06 -12.66 2.40
CA LYS A 77 11.66 -13.02 2.07
C LYS A 77 10.84 -11.83 1.59
N MET A 78 11.06 -10.64 2.15
CA MET A 78 10.41 -9.40 1.69
C MET A 78 11.08 -8.79 0.45
N ALA A 79 12.19 -9.38 -0.03
CA ALA A 79 12.98 -8.91 -1.16
C ALA A 79 13.34 -7.41 -1.05
N THR A 80 13.81 -7.00 0.14
CA THR A 80 14.07 -5.59 0.44
C THR A 80 15.38 -5.13 -0.19
N CYS A 81 15.41 -3.93 -0.80
CA CYS A 81 16.64 -3.41 -1.41
C CYS A 81 17.74 -3.15 -0.38
N ASN A 82 17.37 -2.58 0.76
CA ASN A 82 18.28 -2.39 1.88
C ASN A 82 18.14 -3.56 2.84
N LYS A 83 19.28 -4.00 3.40
CA LYS A 83 19.30 -5.00 4.45
C LYS A 83 18.69 -4.42 5.72
N ILE A 84 17.74 -5.15 6.30
CA ILE A 84 17.15 -4.85 7.59
C ILE A 84 18.18 -5.28 8.63
N SER A 85 18.57 -4.35 9.51
CA SER A 85 19.56 -4.62 10.56
C SER A 85 19.14 -4.11 11.93
N SER A 86 18.06 -3.32 12.00
CA SER A 86 17.58 -2.70 13.22
C SER A 86 16.09 -2.93 13.46
N LYS A 87 15.66 -2.68 14.70
CA LYS A 87 14.25 -2.69 15.09
C LYS A 87 13.47 -1.60 14.35
N GLU A 88 14.11 -0.47 14.14
CA GLU A 88 13.58 0.69 13.43
C GLU A 88 13.26 0.31 11.98
N ASP A 89 14.13 -0.44 11.30
CA ASP A 89 13.89 -0.94 9.94
C ASP A 89 12.65 -1.84 9.87
N VAL A 90 12.44 -2.70 10.86
CA VAL A 90 11.25 -3.56 10.93
C VAL A 90 9.97 -2.74 11.13
N TYR A 91 10.01 -1.71 11.96
CA TYR A 91 8.87 -0.79 12.10
C TYR A 91 8.58 0.01 10.83
N GLN A 92 9.63 0.44 10.13
CA GLN A 92 9.49 1.08 8.82
C GLN A 92 8.87 0.12 7.80
N LEU A 93 9.31 -1.14 7.77
CA LEU A 93 8.72 -2.18 6.94
C LEU A 93 7.22 -2.37 7.21
N PHE A 94 6.81 -2.41 8.48
CA PHE A 94 5.39 -2.49 8.84
C PHE A 94 4.61 -1.25 8.42
N GLY A 95 5.17 -0.05 8.63
CA GLY A 95 4.56 1.19 8.18
C GLY A 95 4.37 1.23 6.66
N PHE A 96 5.40 0.81 5.93
CA PHE A 96 5.41 0.73 4.47
C PHE A 96 4.40 -0.27 3.93
N ALA A 97 4.42 -1.50 4.44
CA ALA A 97 3.48 -2.55 4.03
C ALA A 97 2.04 -2.11 4.33
N ARG A 98 1.77 -1.56 5.52
CA ARG A 98 0.45 -1.04 5.90
C ARG A 98 -0.01 0.07 4.95
N ASN A 99 0.88 0.96 4.53
CA ASN A 99 0.55 2.03 3.59
C ASN A 99 0.15 1.49 2.21
N ALA A 100 0.75 0.39 1.75
CA ALA A 100 0.34 -0.25 0.50
C ALA A 100 -1.13 -0.71 0.57
N PHE A 101 -1.57 -1.35 1.67
CA PHE A 101 -2.98 -1.73 1.86
C PHE A 101 -3.91 -0.51 1.84
N THR A 102 -3.52 0.58 2.50
CA THR A 102 -4.28 1.84 2.48
C THR A 102 -4.48 2.34 1.05
N MET A 103 -3.40 2.41 0.28
CA MET A 103 -3.46 2.95 -1.08
C MET A 103 -4.25 2.05 -2.01
N ILE A 104 -4.09 0.73 -1.90
CA ILE A 104 -4.87 -0.25 -2.67
C ILE A 104 -6.37 -0.12 -2.33
N ALA A 105 -6.74 -0.03 -1.05
CA ALA A 105 -8.14 0.10 -0.64
C ALA A 105 -8.77 1.43 -1.10
N MET A 106 -8.05 2.55 -0.97
CA MET A 106 -8.55 3.85 -1.42
C MET A 106 -8.73 3.94 -2.93
N MET A 107 -8.00 3.13 -3.70
CA MET A 107 -7.99 3.13 -5.16
C MET A 107 -8.67 1.89 -5.76
N ASP A 108 -9.59 1.25 -5.02
CA ASP A 108 -10.27 0.02 -5.45
C ASP A 108 -11.33 0.26 -6.55
N TYR A 109 -10.90 0.80 -7.69
CA TYR A 109 -11.76 1.12 -8.81
C TYR A 109 -11.99 -0.10 -9.72
N PRO A 110 -13.17 -0.24 -10.35
CA PRO A 110 -13.49 -1.38 -11.20
C PRO A 110 -12.82 -1.34 -12.58
N TYR A 111 -11.93 -0.39 -12.82
CA TYR A 111 -11.17 -0.19 -14.07
C TYR A 111 -9.74 0.23 -13.73
N LYS A 112 -8.85 0.18 -14.72
CA LYS A 112 -7.44 0.60 -14.55
C LYS A 112 -7.36 2.09 -14.28
N THR A 113 -6.52 2.51 -13.34
CA THR A 113 -6.35 3.92 -12.97
C THR A 113 -4.90 4.29 -12.75
N ASP A 114 -4.56 5.52 -13.08
CA ASP A 114 -3.20 6.05 -13.01
C ASP A 114 -3.09 7.28 -12.08
N PHE A 115 -3.91 7.36 -11.03
CA PHE A 115 -4.01 8.55 -10.18
C PHE A 115 -2.84 8.69 -9.18
N MET A 116 -2.69 7.71 -8.28
CA MET A 116 -1.58 7.64 -7.32
C MET A 116 -0.47 6.67 -7.76
N GLY A 117 -0.67 6.05 -8.92
CA GLY A 117 0.13 4.98 -9.49
C GLY A 117 -0.71 4.19 -10.49
N HIS A 118 -0.06 3.42 -11.37
CA HIS A 118 -0.69 2.53 -12.32
C HIS A 118 -1.24 1.29 -11.61
N LEU A 119 -2.55 1.30 -11.35
CA LEU A 119 -3.25 0.21 -10.68
C LEU A 119 -4.18 -0.53 -11.65
N PRO A 120 -4.26 -1.88 -11.55
CA PRO A 120 -5.21 -2.65 -12.33
C PRO A 120 -6.64 -2.40 -11.87
N ALA A 121 -7.61 -2.89 -12.62
CA ALA A 121 -8.99 -2.95 -12.17
C ALA A 121 -9.13 -3.85 -10.94
N ASN A 122 -9.87 -3.41 -9.93
CA ASN A 122 -10.11 -4.09 -8.66
C ASN A 122 -8.80 -4.47 -7.95
N PRO A 123 -7.92 -3.49 -7.63
CA PRO A 123 -6.61 -3.76 -7.08
C PRO A 123 -6.63 -4.48 -5.73
N VAL A 124 -7.69 -4.35 -4.91
CA VAL A 124 -7.82 -5.14 -3.67
C VAL A 124 -7.90 -6.63 -4.01
N LYS A 125 -8.71 -6.99 -5.00
CA LYS A 125 -8.85 -8.37 -5.47
C LYS A 125 -7.52 -8.92 -5.98
N VAL A 126 -6.85 -8.16 -6.85
CA VAL A 126 -5.55 -8.55 -7.41
C VAL A 126 -4.51 -8.74 -6.30
N GLY A 127 -4.45 -7.84 -5.33
CA GLY A 127 -3.55 -7.97 -4.18
C GLY A 127 -3.83 -9.23 -3.36
N CYS A 128 -5.10 -9.54 -3.11
CA CYS A 128 -5.50 -10.77 -2.43
C CYS A 128 -5.13 -12.04 -3.21
N GLU A 129 -5.25 -12.03 -4.53
CA GLU A 129 -4.79 -13.15 -5.37
C GLU A 129 -3.28 -13.35 -5.26
N GLN A 130 -2.49 -12.27 -5.22
CA GLN A 130 -1.02 -12.35 -5.08
C GLN A 130 -0.61 -13.02 -3.77
N ILE A 131 -1.18 -12.62 -2.63
CA ILE A 131 -0.79 -13.21 -1.35
C ILE A 131 -1.21 -14.68 -1.24
N LEU A 132 -2.38 -15.04 -1.77
CA LEU A 132 -2.90 -16.40 -1.73
C LEU A 132 -2.20 -17.35 -2.71
N ALA A 133 -1.59 -16.82 -3.77
CA ALA A 133 -0.82 -17.61 -4.73
C ALA A 133 0.53 -18.11 -4.18
N HIS A 134 1.00 -17.56 -3.05
CA HIS A 134 2.28 -17.92 -2.43
C HIS A 134 2.10 -18.83 -1.21
N THR A 135 2.94 -19.86 -1.12
CA THR A 135 2.98 -20.78 0.04
C THR A 135 3.62 -20.15 1.26
N ASP A 136 4.67 -19.33 1.09
CA ASP A 136 5.27 -18.54 2.16
C ASP A 136 4.48 -17.23 2.36
N PRO A 137 3.90 -16.98 3.56
CA PRO A 137 3.10 -15.79 3.83
C PRO A 137 3.87 -14.47 3.66
N ILE A 138 5.16 -14.43 4.00
CA ILE A 138 5.98 -13.22 3.91
C ILE A 138 6.24 -12.88 2.43
N GLN A 139 6.55 -13.88 1.61
CA GLN A 139 6.70 -13.69 0.17
C GLN A 139 5.38 -13.27 -0.49
N GLY A 140 4.25 -13.84 -0.07
CA GLY A 140 2.94 -13.41 -0.53
C GLY A 140 2.62 -11.95 -0.17
N LEU A 141 2.98 -11.54 1.05
CA LEU A 141 2.88 -10.14 1.48
C LEU A 141 3.76 -9.23 0.61
N ALA A 142 4.99 -9.64 0.33
CA ALA A 142 5.90 -8.91 -0.54
C ALA A 142 5.32 -8.74 -1.96
N ALA A 143 4.71 -9.79 -2.52
CA ALA A 143 4.06 -9.74 -3.84
C ALA A 143 2.86 -8.78 -3.88
N LEU A 144 2.01 -8.80 -2.84
CA LEU A 144 0.90 -7.85 -2.72
C LEU A 144 1.42 -6.41 -2.64
N VAL A 145 2.40 -6.14 -1.78
CA VAL A 145 3.01 -4.80 -1.65
C VAL A 145 3.67 -4.37 -2.97
N ALA A 146 4.35 -5.29 -3.67
CA ALA A 146 4.98 -5.02 -4.95
C ALA A 146 3.97 -4.68 -6.06
N SER A 147 2.75 -5.23 -6.03
CA SER A 147 1.69 -4.89 -6.99
C SER A 147 1.28 -3.42 -6.93
N PHE A 148 1.40 -2.78 -5.76
CA PHE A 148 1.19 -1.35 -5.61
C PHE A 148 2.38 -0.53 -6.15
N LEU A 149 3.61 -1.01 -5.92
CA LEU A 149 4.85 -0.33 -6.28
C LEU A 149 5.24 -0.49 -7.76
N GLN A 150 4.48 -1.27 -8.53
CA GLN A 150 4.75 -1.59 -9.94
C GLN A 150 6.17 -2.10 -10.20
N CYS A 151 6.73 -2.83 -9.24
CA CYS A 151 8.01 -3.48 -9.46
C CYS A 151 7.77 -4.71 -10.35
N LYS A 152 7.82 -4.52 -11.68
CA LYS A 152 7.65 -5.63 -12.64
C LYS A 152 8.77 -6.63 -12.42
N ARG A 153 8.46 -7.93 -12.41
CA ARG A 153 9.43 -9.03 -12.49
C ARG A 153 9.39 -9.58 -13.92
N SER A 154 10.34 -9.21 -14.78
CA SER A 154 10.43 -9.74 -16.15
C SER A 154 11.09 -11.11 -16.15
N HIS A 155 10.38 -12.12 -16.68
CA HIS A 155 10.83 -13.50 -16.85
C HIS A 155 11.79 -13.72 -18.03
N LEU A 156 12.30 -12.65 -18.63
CA LEU A 156 13.15 -12.70 -19.81
C LEU A 156 14.29 -11.72 -19.59
N TRP A 157 15.51 -12.26 -19.49
CA TRP A 157 16.76 -11.54 -19.27
C TRP A 157 16.92 -10.92 -17.87
N TRP A 158 18.14 -11.06 -17.34
CA TRP A 158 18.59 -10.49 -16.07
C TRP A 158 18.41 -8.96 -16.05
N GLN A 159 17.23 -8.49 -15.64
CA GLN A 159 16.93 -7.33 -14.79
C GLN A 159 15.44 -7.00 -14.90
N PRO A 160 14.77 -6.89 -13.75
CA PRO A 160 14.41 -5.56 -13.25
C PRO A 160 14.54 -5.49 -11.72
N SER A 161 15.53 -4.74 -11.24
CA SER A 161 15.46 -4.27 -9.86
C SER A 161 14.25 -3.34 -9.76
N CYS A 162 13.50 -3.36 -8.65
CA CYS A 162 12.92 -2.09 -8.20
C CYS A 162 14.10 -1.14 -8.21
N ASP A 163 14.10 -0.12 -9.07
CA ASP A 163 15.32 0.64 -9.32
C ASP A 163 15.67 1.44 -8.06
N CYS A 164 16.47 0.81 -7.20
CA CYS A 164 16.92 1.32 -5.92
C CYS A 164 18.16 2.21 -6.08
N SER A 165 18.53 2.52 -7.32
CA SER A 165 19.63 3.44 -7.68
C SER A 165 19.37 4.89 -7.22
N GLY A 166 18.15 5.21 -6.79
CA GLY A 166 17.76 6.52 -6.30
C GLY A 166 18.02 6.81 -4.82
N GLY A 167 18.93 6.11 -4.12
CA GLY A 167 19.55 6.55 -2.84
C GLY A 167 18.63 7.04 -1.70
N ARG A 168 17.31 6.82 -1.75
CA ARG A 168 16.34 7.34 -0.78
C ARG A 168 15.60 6.17 -0.14
N SER A 169 15.78 6.05 1.17
CA SER A 169 15.16 5.07 2.07
C SER A 169 13.69 4.83 1.72
N TRP A 170 13.32 3.59 1.38
CA TRP A 170 11.95 3.02 1.39
C TRP A 170 10.79 3.81 0.72
N HIS A 171 11.02 5.03 0.20
CA HIS A 171 10.02 6.05 -0.05
C HIS A 171 9.78 6.32 -1.54
N GLY A 172 10.33 5.52 -2.45
CA GLY A 172 10.19 5.84 -3.86
C GLY A 172 10.42 4.68 -4.81
N CYS A 173 9.43 3.79 -4.93
CA CYS A 173 9.05 3.35 -6.27
C CYS A 173 7.87 4.23 -6.69
N ALA A 174 8.15 5.48 -7.04
CA ALA A 174 7.23 6.24 -7.87
C ALA A 174 7.47 5.79 -9.32
N PRO A 175 6.42 5.64 -10.15
CA PRO A 175 6.62 5.41 -11.57
C PRO A 175 7.49 6.56 -12.10
N SER A 176 8.59 6.23 -12.76
CA SER A 176 9.30 7.21 -13.57
C SER A 176 8.31 7.73 -14.59
N ALA A 177 8.02 9.04 -14.52
CA ALA A 177 7.35 9.72 -15.61
C ALA A 177 8.23 9.47 -16.84
N GLY A 178 7.76 8.61 -17.74
CA GLY A 178 8.39 8.40 -19.03
C GLY A 178 8.47 9.75 -19.70
N GLY A 179 9.69 10.24 -19.89
CA GLY A 179 9.91 11.47 -20.63
C GLY A 179 9.26 11.35 -22.00
N GLU A 180 8.50 12.37 -22.37
CA GLU A 180 8.14 12.65 -23.75
C GLU A 180 9.45 12.72 -24.56
N GLY A 181 9.79 11.61 -25.21
CA GLY A 181 10.78 11.56 -26.26
C GLY A 181 10.12 12.05 -27.54
N GLY A 182 10.43 13.27 -27.93
CA GLY A 182 9.99 13.86 -29.18
C GLY A 182 10.40 13.01 -30.39
N SER A 183 9.50 12.97 -31.35
CA SER A 183 9.77 12.86 -32.80
C SER A 183 8.60 13.51 -33.52
#